data_AF-A0A533XRE6-F1
#
_entry.id   AF-A0A533XRE6-F1
#
_cell.length_a   1.000
_cell.length_b   1.000
_cell.length_c   1.000
_cell.angle_alpha   90.00
_cell.angle_beta   90.00
_cell.angle_gamma   90.00
#
_symmetry.space_group_name_H-M   'P 1'
#
loop_
_entity.id
_entity.type
_entity.pdbx_description
1 polymer ?
#
loop_
_entity_poly.entity_id
_entity_poly.type
_entity_poly.pdbx_seq_one_letter_code
_entity_poly.pdbx_strand_id
1 'polypeptide(L)' 'MKLAKRVSQISPSPTLSMTAEAKAMAARGIDVIDFASGEPDFDTPAPIQEAGI' A
#
# COMPACT_ATOMS: atom_id res chain seq x y z
N MET A 1 25.46 4.48 -9.36
CA MET A 1 24.24 4.44 -10.21
C MET A 1 23.67 5.86 -10.26
N LYS A 2 23.43 6.45 -11.44
CA LYS A 2 22.94 7.84 -11.58
C LYS A 2 21.50 7.82 -12.08
N LEU A 3 20.59 8.40 -11.30
CA LEU A 3 19.16 8.48 -11.66
C LEU A 3 18.92 9.59 -12.69
N ALA A 4 17.84 9.46 -13.48
CA ALA A 4 17.41 10.48 -14.42
C ALA A 4 16.92 11.74 -13.70
N LYS A 5 17.21 12.93 -14.25
CA LYS A 5 16.88 14.23 -13.63
C LYS A 5 15.39 14.42 -13.33
N ARG A 6 14.49 13.87 -14.15
CA ARG A 6 13.03 13.94 -13.92
C ARG A 6 12.58 13.28 -12.61
N VAL A 7 13.33 12.31 -12.08
CA VAL A 7 12.96 11.62 -10.83
C VAL A 7 12.99 12.58 -9.64
N SER A 8 13.89 13.59 -9.64
CA SER A 8 13.95 14.56 -8.54
C SER A 8 12.79 15.54 -8.51
N GLN A 9 11.91 15.53 -9.52
CA GLN A 9 10.70 16.36 -9.57
C GLN A 9 9.47 15.63 -9.04
N ILE A 10 9.57 14.32 -8.78
CA ILE A 10 8.48 13.52 -8.25
C ILE A 10 8.45 13.74 -6.73
N SER A 11 7.39 14.37 -6.25
CA SER A 11 7.18 14.53 -4.81
C SER A 11 6.95 13.17 -4.15
N PRO A 12 7.44 12.97 -2.90
CA PRO A 12 7.10 11.80 -2.12
C PRO A 12 5.58 11.64 -1.98
N SER A 13 5.11 10.38 -2.00
CA SER A 13 3.67 10.11 -1.88
C SER A 13 3.21 10.28 -0.42
N PRO A 14 2.22 11.15 -0.15
CA PRO A 14 1.67 11.28 1.20
C PRO A 14 0.92 10.02 1.64
N THR A 15 0.25 9.32 0.72
CA THR A 15 -0.48 8.08 1.05
C THR A 15 0.48 6.97 1.49
N LEU A 16 1.63 6.86 0.81
CA LEU A 16 2.63 5.84 1.15
C LEU A 16 3.22 6.08 2.55
N SER A 17 3.48 7.34 2.90
CA SER A 17 3.99 7.71 4.23
C SER A 17 2.99 7.36 5.33
N MET A 18 1.70 7.67 5.14
CA MET A 18 0.66 7.33 6.10
C MET A 18 0.52 5.81 6.29
N THR A 19 0.49 5.03 5.21
CA THR A 19 0.42 3.56 5.30
C THR A 19 1.64 2.98 5.99
N ALA A 20 2.84 3.52 5.75
CA ALA A 20 4.07 3.07 6.42
C ALA A 20 4.01 3.33 7.92
N GLU A 21 3.50 4.50 8.35
CA GLU A 21 3.35 4.85 9.75
C GLU A 21 2.31 3.95 10.45
N ALA A 22 1.14 3.74 9.85
CA ALA A 22 0.11 2.84 10.36
C ALA A 22 0.65 1.41 10.57
N LYS A 23 1.38 0.87 9.57
CA LYS A 23 2.04 -0.44 9.68
C LYS A 23 3.06 -0.49 10.82
N ALA A 24 3.85 0.58 11.01
CA ALA A 24 4.81 0.67 12.10
C ALA A 24 4.14 0.79 13.48
N MET A 25 2.96 1.42 13.57
CA MET A 25 2.16 1.44 14.79
C MET A 25 1.59 0.06 15.13
N ALA A 26 1.00 -0.63 14.15
CA ALA A 26 0.50 -1.99 14.32
C ALA A 26 1.61 -2.96 14.74
N ALA A 27 2.80 -2.87 14.13
CA ALA A 27 3.97 -3.67 14.50
C ALA A 27 4.47 -3.44 15.94
N ARG A 28 4.15 -2.27 16.53
CA ARG A 28 4.43 -1.96 17.94
C ARG A 28 3.33 -2.46 18.90
N GLY A 29 2.34 -3.19 18.40
CA GLY A 29 1.22 -3.71 19.18
C GLY A 29 0.14 -2.68 19.47
N ILE A 30 0.14 -1.54 18.77
CA ILE A 30 -0.95 -0.56 18.85
C ILE A 30 -2.12 -1.09 18.03
N ASP A 31 -3.32 -1.06 18.61
CA ASP A 31 -4.55 -1.36 17.89
C ASP A 31 -4.84 -0.22 16.88
N VAL A 32 -4.72 -0.53 15.59
CA VAL A 32 -4.85 0.43 14.49
C VAL A 32 -5.99 0.00 13.60
N ILE A 33 -7.00 0.87 13.45
CA ILE A 33 -8.09 0.68 12.50
C ILE A 33 -7.72 1.42 11.21
N ASP A 34 -7.41 0.67 10.16
CA ASP A 34 -6.99 1.20 8.87
C ASP A 34 -8.18 1.48 7.96
N PHE A 35 -8.51 2.76 7.77
CA PHE A 35 -9.51 3.25 6.81
C PHE A 35 -8.88 3.82 5.54
N ALA A 36 -7.56 3.71 5.38
CA ALA A 36 -6.82 4.24 4.24
C ALA A 36 -6.67 3.21 3.11
N SER A 37 -7.08 1.94 3.31
CA SER A 37 -7.10 0.95 2.23
C SER A 37 -8.02 1.40 1.10
N GLY A 38 -7.46 1.50 -0.11
CA GLY A 38 -8.22 1.80 -1.34
C GLY A 38 -8.75 0.54 -2.05
N GLU A 39 -8.51 -0.64 -1.48
CA GLU A 39 -8.86 -1.93 -2.05
C GLU A 39 -9.87 -2.66 -1.15
N PRO A 40 -10.75 -3.50 -1.72
CA PRO A 40 -11.69 -4.27 -0.93
C PRO A 40 -10.99 -5.27 0.00
N ASP A 41 -11.66 -5.64 1.08
CA ASP A 41 -11.21 -6.58 2.10
C ASP A 41 -11.41 -8.06 1.73
N PHE A 42 -12.11 -8.32 0.62
CA PHE A 42 -12.37 -9.66 0.13
C PHE A 42 -11.38 -10.08 -0.96
N ASP A 43 -11.10 -11.38 -1.00
CA ASP A 43 -10.30 -11.97 -2.06
C ASP A 43 -10.99 -11.90 -3.43
N THR A 44 -10.20 -12.07 -4.48
CA THR A 44 -10.72 -12.20 -5.85
C THR A 44 -11.66 -13.42 -5.93
N PRO A 45 -12.83 -13.36 -6.59
CA PRO A 45 -13.75 -14.50 -6.70
C PRO A 45 -13.13 -15.76 -7.33
N ALA A 46 -13.51 -16.94 -6.82
CA ALA A 46 -12.96 -18.23 -7.27
C ALA A 46 -13.03 -18.47 -8.79
N PRO A 47 -14.14 -18.16 -9.51
CA PRO A 47 -14.17 -18.35 -10.96
C PRO A 47 -13.13 -17.51 -11.73
N ILE A 48 -12.75 -16.34 -11.18
CA ILE A 48 -11.75 -15.46 -11.77
C ILE A 48 -10.35 -15.99 -11.48
N GLN A 49 -10.10 -16.51 -10.27
CA GLN A 49 -8.84 -17.15 -9.94
C GLN A 49 -8.59 -18.39 -10.80
N GLU A 50 -9.61 -19.25 -10.97
CA GLU A 50 -9.52 -20.49 -11.75
C GLU A 50 -9.25 -20.24 -13.24
N ALA A 51 -9.81 -19.16 -13.81
CA ALA A 51 -9.59 -18.78 -15.21
C ALA A 51 -8.19 -18.20 -15.49
N GLY A 52 -7.46 -17.79 -14.45
CA GLY A 52 -6.12 -17.21 -14.56
C GLY A 52 -4.96 -18.23 -14.51
N ILE A 53 -5.28 -19.51 -14.45
CA ILE A 53 -4.34 -20.65 -14.37
C ILE A 53 -4.15 -21.28 -15.75
#